data_AF-A0A6A5Y3M1-F1
#
_entry.id   AF-A0A6A5Y3M1-F1
#
_cell.length_a   1.000
_cell.length_b   1.000
_cell.length_c   1.000
_cell.angle_alpha   90.00
_cell.angle_beta   90.00
_cell.angle_gamma   90.00
#
_symmetry.space_group_name_H-M   'P 1'
#
loop_
_entity.id
_entity.type
_entity.pdbx_description
1 polymer ?
#
loop_
_entity_poly.entity_id
_entity_poly.type
_entity_poly.pdbx_seq_one_letter_code
_entity_poly.pdbx_strand_id
1 'polypeptide(L)'
;MELEGSVQTTMEWRIDDEEYLRILPRYFAITEETKKAAERSIITDEDPSKYFAHFLAWLVDPLKATRPNEVLLRSIRHEIEKFEDEYTSIRGLSDIELFYHVKALRSLHHVGLQIRSAPGGTFKAMKIGVERARDMGGFLTNCIIVENACKARQYVDIGLRLDVEDIEGYPMTVEEAVKYYSPLLGLVAPTTRNNAFKSNKLERLDRELDTEWIWLSRREAFRSEVLERARGTVIDSVLGELDTEQSQYSRDVLKKRVQIAYD
;
A
#
# COMPACT_ATOMS: atom_id res chain seq x y z
N MET A 1 -28.21 -4.10 -34.84
CA MET A 1 -27.61 -4.71 -33.63
C MET A 1 -26.25 -4.06 -33.50
N GLU A 2 -26.25 -2.85 -32.94
CA GLU A 2 -25.07 -2.01 -32.78
C GLU A 2 -24.69 -2.07 -31.30
N LEU A 3 -23.50 -2.59 -31.02
CA LEU A 3 -22.88 -2.62 -29.70
C LEU A 3 -21.59 -1.82 -29.82
N GLU A 4 -21.68 -0.50 -29.91
CA GLU A 4 -20.52 0.37 -29.77
C GLU A 4 -20.88 1.59 -28.94
N GLY A 5 -20.54 1.47 -27.67
CA GLY A 5 -20.56 2.54 -26.69
C GLY A 5 -19.58 2.16 -25.60
N SER A 6 -18.31 2.00 -25.96
CA SER A 6 -17.24 1.90 -24.96
C SER A 6 -17.24 3.21 -24.18
N VAL A 7 -17.82 3.19 -22.99
CA VAL A 7 -17.73 4.30 -22.05
C VAL A 7 -16.25 4.39 -21.67
N GLN A 8 -15.51 5.27 -22.33
CA GLN A 8 -14.27 5.79 -21.79
C GLN A 8 -14.66 6.65 -20.60
N THR A 9 -14.83 6.02 -19.44
CA THR A 9 -14.88 6.71 -18.17
C THR A 9 -13.47 7.23 -17.91
N THR A 10 -13.12 8.38 -18.47
CA THR A 10 -12.08 9.22 -17.88
C THR A 10 -12.59 9.58 -16.50
N MET A 11 -12.20 8.82 -15.48
CA MET A 11 -12.29 9.27 -14.10
C MET A 11 -11.43 10.53 -14.05
N GLU A 12 -12.08 11.70 -14.11
CA GLU A 12 -11.51 12.92 -13.58
C GLU A 12 -11.28 12.66 -12.10
N TRP A 13 -10.08 12.17 -11.78
CA TRP A 13 -9.61 12.13 -10.41
C TRP A 13 -9.52 13.58 -9.98
N ARG A 14 -10.58 14.10 -9.35
CA ARG A 14 -10.37 15.17 -8.40
C ARG A 14 -9.45 14.56 -7.34
N ILE A 15 -8.18 14.95 -7.40
CA ILE A 15 -7.18 14.65 -6.37
C ILE A 15 -7.58 15.50 -5.16
N ASP A 16 -8.73 15.20 -4.57
CA ASP A 16 -9.28 15.89 -3.40
C ASP A 16 -8.57 15.42 -2.12
N ASP A 17 -7.68 14.42 -2.23
CA ASP A 17 -6.94 13.81 -1.13
C ASP A 17 -5.46 13.63 -1.55
N GLU A 18 -4.59 14.52 -1.06
CA GLU A 18 -3.15 14.55 -1.37
C GLU A 18 -2.43 13.24 -1.03
N GLU A 19 -3.01 12.40 -0.16
CA GLU A 19 -2.42 11.11 0.25
C GLU A 19 -2.38 10.09 -0.89
N TYR A 20 -3.19 10.27 -1.95
CA TYR A 20 -3.12 9.42 -3.15
C TYR A 20 -1.84 9.64 -3.94
N LEU A 21 -1.26 10.84 -3.90
CA LEU A 21 -0.01 11.16 -4.60
C LEU A 21 1.18 10.38 -4.05
N ARG A 22 1.06 9.79 -2.86
CA ARG A 22 2.09 8.96 -2.28
C ARG A 22 1.88 7.48 -2.62
N ILE A 23 2.75 6.97 -3.48
CA ILE A 23 2.83 5.55 -3.84
C ILE A 23 3.77 4.87 -2.85
N LEU A 24 3.15 4.25 -1.84
CA LEU A 24 3.83 3.35 -0.90
C LEU A 24 4.14 2.01 -1.59
N PRO A 25 5.19 1.30 -1.15
CA PRO A 25 5.41 -0.09 -1.56
C PRO A 25 4.16 -0.92 -1.30
N ARG A 26 3.85 -1.89 -2.16
CA ARG A 26 2.64 -2.72 -2.00
C ARG A 26 2.53 -3.36 -0.60
N TYR A 27 3.66 -3.85 -0.08
CA TYR A 27 3.76 -4.45 1.24
C TYR A 27 4.52 -3.55 2.19
N PHE A 28 4.14 -3.57 3.46
CA PHE A 28 4.80 -2.81 4.51
C PHE A 28 6.24 -3.29 4.67
N ALA A 29 7.17 -2.35 4.57
CA ALA A 29 8.59 -2.61 4.68
C ALA A 29 9.22 -1.61 5.65
N ILE A 30 10.17 -2.10 6.45
CA ILE A 30 10.93 -1.31 7.42
C ILE A 30 12.39 -1.20 7.00
N THR A 31 13.07 -0.15 7.44
CA THR A 31 14.50 0.06 7.16
C THR A 31 15.35 -1.00 7.85
N GLU A 32 16.57 -1.25 7.35
CA GLU A 32 17.51 -2.19 7.96
C GLU A 32 17.87 -1.80 9.40
N GLU A 33 17.96 -0.51 9.68
CA GLU A 33 18.16 0.04 11.02
C GLU A 33 17.02 -0.35 11.95
N THR A 34 15.77 -0.28 11.47
CA THR A 34 14.58 -0.65 12.24
C THR A 34 14.50 -2.16 12.46
N LYS A 35 14.90 -2.98 11.48
CA LYS A 35 15.02 -4.44 11.65
C LYS A 35 15.99 -4.78 12.78
N LYS A 36 17.19 -4.19 12.75
CA LYS A 36 18.22 -4.40 13.79
C LYS A 36 17.75 -3.93 15.16
N ALA A 37 17.00 -2.82 15.22
CA ALA A 37 16.42 -2.33 16.48
C ALA A 37 15.35 -3.30 17.01
N ALA A 38 14.52 -3.86 16.14
CA ALA A 38 13.49 -4.84 16.50
C ALA A 38 14.10 -6.13 17.08
N GLU A 39 15.19 -6.64 16.47
CA GLU A 39 15.90 -7.84 16.95
C GLU A 39 16.48 -7.68 18.36
N ARG A 40 16.86 -6.45 18.73
CA ARG A 40 17.43 -6.12 20.05
C ARG A 40 16.36 -5.71 21.07
N SER A 41 15.11 -5.58 20.63
CA SER A 41 14.02 -5.10 21.47
C SER A 41 13.56 -6.19 22.42
N ILE A 42 13.54 -5.89 23.72
CA ILE A 42 12.93 -6.73 24.75
C ILE A 42 11.59 -6.11 25.10
N ILE A 43 10.48 -6.79 24.82
CA ILE A 43 9.14 -6.25 25.13
C ILE A 43 9.00 -6.09 26.65
N THR A 44 8.93 -4.85 27.12
CA THR A 44 8.63 -4.51 28.52
C THR A 44 7.50 -3.49 28.58
N ASP A 45 7.04 -3.17 29.79
CA ASP A 45 5.92 -2.22 30.02
C ASP A 45 6.38 -0.74 29.94
N GLU A 46 7.63 -0.49 29.56
CA GLU A 46 8.18 0.87 29.42
C GLU A 46 7.76 1.55 28.10
N ASP A 47 7.94 2.88 28.06
CA ASP A 47 7.62 3.83 26.98
C ASP A 47 7.49 3.20 25.56
N PRO A 48 6.33 3.37 24.87
CA PRO A 48 6.13 2.94 23.49
C PRO A 48 7.23 3.37 22.50
N SER A 49 7.91 4.49 22.76
CA SER A 49 9.04 4.97 21.94
C SER A 49 10.27 4.05 21.99
N LYS A 50 10.36 3.13 22.95
CA LYS A 50 11.48 2.19 23.08
C LYS A 50 11.27 0.88 22.32
N TYR A 51 10.03 0.56 21.95
CA TYR A 51 9.68 -0.75 21.36
C TYR A 51 8.91 -0.65 20.05
N PHE A 52 8.72 0.55 19.51
CA PHE A 52 7.99 0.73 18.24
C PHE A 52 8.59 -0.15 17.13
N ALA A 53 9.92 -0.29 17.07
CA ALA A 53 10.61 -1.12 16.08
C ALA A 53 10.13 -2.58 16.09
N HIS A 54 9.89 -3.15 17.27
CA HIS A 54 9.37 -4.52 17.41
C HIS A 54 7.98 -4.66 16.76
N PHE A 55 7.08 -3.71 17.02
CA PHE A 55 5.72 -3.76 16.50
C PHE A 55 5.62 -3.40 15.02
N LEU A 56 6.52 -2.54 14.52
CA LEU A 56 6.68 -2.32 13.08
C LEU A 56 7.23 -3.57 12.38
N ALA A 57 8.18 -4.29 12.99
CA ALA A 57 8.67 -5.56 12.45
C ALA A 57 7.58 -6.64 12.43
N TRP A 58 6.70 -6.68 13.44
CA TRP A 58 5.54 -7.55 13.43
C TRP A 58 4.58 -7.25 12.27
N LEU A 59 4.41 -5.99 11.85
CA LEU A 59 3.61 -5.65 10.68
C LEU A 59 4.19 -6.23 9.37
N VAL A 60 5.51 -6.38 9.27
CA VAL A 60 6.15 -7.01 8.10
C VAL A 60 5.80 -8.50 8.04
N ASP A 61 5.79 -9.16 9.20
CA ASP A 61 5.48 -10.59 9.31
C ASP A 61 4.61 -10.87 10.55
N PRO A 62 3.28 -10.73 10.42
CA PRO A 62 2.37 -10.86 11.55
C PRO A 62 2.35 -12.26 12.18
N LEU A 63 2.91 -13.26 11.51
CA LEU A 63 3.00 -14.64 11.98
C LEU A 63 4.11 -14.82 13.03
N LYS A 64 5.05 -13.89 13.13
CA LYS A 64 6.15 -13.93 14.10
C LYS A 64 5.79 -13.31 15.46
N ALA A 65 4.50 -13.20 15.78
CA ALA A 65 4.05 -12.73 17.09
C ALA A 65 4.62 -13.62 18.21
N THR A 66 5.38 -13.03 19.12
CA THR A 66 5.85 -13.70 20.33
C THR A 66 4.85 -13.50 21.45
N ARG A 67 4.59 -14.53 22.26
CA ARG A 67 3.65 -14.39 23.38
C ARG A 67 4.20 -13.37 24.40
N PRO A 68 3.50 -12.24 24.65
CA PRO A 68 3.89 -11.30 25.70
C PRO A 68 3.70 -11.94 27.08
N ASN A 69 4.32 -11.36 28.10
CA ASN A 69 4.06 -11.80 29.47
C ASN A 69 2.60 -11.49 29.88
N GLU A 70 2.08 -12.22 30.87
CA GLU A 70 0.69 -12.08 31.34
C GLU A 70 0.36 -10.70 31.93
N VAL A 71 1.36 -9.96 32.42
CA VAL A 71 1.19 -8.61 32.98
C VAL A 71 0.86 -7.61 31.86
N LEU A 72 1.60 -7.68 30.76
CA LEU A 72 1.42 -6.87 29.56
C LEU A 72 0.09 -7.16 28.85
N LEU A 73 -0.34 -8.43 28.82
CA LEU A 73 -1.65 -8.79 28.27
C LEU A 73 -2.80 -8.18 29.09
N ARG A 74 -2.66 -8.15 30.43
CA ARG A 74 -3.67 -7.53 31.31
C ARG A 74 -3.74 -6.02 31.18
N SER A 75 -2.60 -5.33 31.03
CA SER A 75 -2.60 -3.87 30.90
C SER A 75 -3.36 -3.41 29.65
N ILE A 76 -3.29 -4.18 28.57
CA ILE A 76 -4.01 -3.87 27.33
C ILE A 76 -5.51 -4.10 27.43
N ARG A 77 -5.99 -5.13 28.13
CA ARG A 77 -7.44 -5.31 28.33
C ARG A 77 -8.08 -4.07 28.96
N HIS A 78 -7.44 -3.51 29.99
CA HIS A 78 -7.92 -2.31 30.64
C HIS A 78 -7.85 -1.06 29.73
N GLU A 79 -6.87 -1.01 28.83
CA GLU A 79 -6.79 0.05 27.84
C GLU A 79 -7.93 -0.05 26.82
N ILE A 80 -8.33 -1.26 26.47
CA ILE A 80 -9.32 -1.56 25.43
C ILE A 80 -10.75 -1.40 25.91
N GLU A 81 -11.00 -1.64 27.19
CA GLU A 81 -12.25 -1.26 27.84
C GLU A 81 -12.57 0.24 27.63
N LYS A 82 -11.57 1.09 27.36
CA LYS A 82 -11.76 2.51 27.05
C LYS A 82 -12.20 2.78 25.61
N PHE A 83 -12.10 1.81 24.72
CA PHE A 83 -12.53 1.88 23.33
C PHE A 83 -13.88 1.18 23.13
N GLU A 84 -14.88 1.55 23.96
CA GLU A 84 -16.22 0.93 23.95
C GLU A 84 -16.86 0.91 22.54
N ASP A 85 -16.61 1.95 21.74
CA ASP A 85 -17.16 2.08 20.39
C ASP A 85 -16.50 1.16 19.34
N GLU A 86 -15.24 0.77 19.55
CA GLU A 86 -14.51 -0.17 18.66
C GLU A 86 -14.61 -1.63 19.15
N TYR A 87 -15.29 -1.87 20.29
CA TYR A 87 -15.40 -3.19 20.92
C TYR A 87 -15.99 -4.26 19.97
N THR A 88 -16.91 -3.86 19.09
CA THR A 88 -17.54 -4.77 18.13
C THR A 88 -16.57 -5.27 17.06
N SER A 89 -15.57 -4.45 16.67
CA SER A 89 -14.61 -4.81 15.61
C SER A 89 -13.44 -5.64 16.12
N ILE A 90 -13.11 -5.54 17.40
CA ILE A 90 -12.12 -6.36 18.10
C ILE A 90 -12.66 -7.71 18.59
N ARG A 91 -13.98 -7.92 18.51
CA ARG A 91 -14.63 -9.17 18.95
C ARG A 91 -14.06 -10.36 18.17
N GLY A 92 -13.56 -11.36 18.90
CA GLY A 92 -12.98 -12.59 18.35
C GLY A 92 -11.46 -12.57 18.16
N LEU A 93 -10.77 -11.47 18.47
CA LEU A 93 -9.31 -11.48 18.57
C LEU A 93 -8.87 -12.10 19.92
N SER A 94 -7.79 -12.88 19.89
CA SER A 94 -7.11 -13.30 21.12
C SER A 94 -6.42 -12.11 21.81
N ASP A 95 -6.15 -12.20 23.12
CA ASP A 95 -5.44 -11.13 23.85
C ASP A 95 -4.08 -10.79 23.22
N ILE A 96 -3.41 -11.80 22.66
CA ILE A 96 -2.12 -11.64 22.00
C ILE A 96 -2.29 -10.82 20.72
N GLU A 97 -3.24 -11.19 19.87
CA GLU A 97 -3.51 -10.45 18.63
C GLU A 97 -3.88 -9.01 18.96
N LEU A 98 -4.76 -8.84 19.94
CA LEU A 98 -5.22 -7.56 20.41
C LEU A 98 -4.06 -6.70 20.93
N PHE A 99 -3.13 -7.30 21.67
CA PHE A 99 -1.93 -6.63 22.16
C PHE A 99 -1.07 -6.09 21.01
N TYR A 100 -0.82 -6.92 20.01
CA TYR A 100 -0.04 -6.54 18.84
C TYR A 100 -0.74 -5.47 18.00
N HIS A 101 -2.07 -5.53 17.84
CA HIS A 101 -2.81 -4.51 17.08
C HIS A 101 -2.69 -3.12 17.73
N VAL A 102 -2.98 -3.01 19.02
CA VAL A 102 -2.89 -1.73 19.77
C VAL A 102 -1.49 -1.15 19.66
N LYS A 103 -0.47 -1.97 19.93
CA LYS A 103 0.91 -1.52 19.96
C LYS A 103 1.43 -1.19 18.56
N ALA A 104 1.02 -1.91 17.53
CA ALA A 104 1.33 -1.57 16.15
C ALA A 104 0.70 -0.24 15.72
N LEU A 105 -0.57 0.02 16.05
CA LEU A 105 -1.22 1.31 15.78
C LEU A 105 -0.48 2.48 16.46
N ARG A 106 -0.11 2.32 17.73
CA ARG A 106 0.71 3.30 18.45
C ARG A 106 2.08 3.51 17.82
N SER A 107 2.71 2.43 17.35
CA SER A 107 4.02 2.46 16.72
C SER A 107 3.99 3.16 15.36
N LEU A 108 2.94 2.90 14.56
CA LEU A 108 2.67 3.63 13.32
C LEU A 108 2.54 5.13 13.61
N HIS A 109 1.65 5.51 14.54
CA HIS A 109 1.46 6.92 14.89
C HIS A 109 2.75 7.56 15.43
N HIS A 110 3.51 6.82 16.25
CA HIS A 110 4.81 7.27 16.72
C HIS A 110 5.76 7.61 15.57
N VAL A 111 5.79 6.83 14.50
CA VAL A 111 6.69 7.10 13.35
C VAL A 111 6.09 8.06 12.31
N GLY A 112 4.89 8.59 12.54
CA GLY A 112 4.23 9.52 11.62
C GLY A 112 3.43 8.83 10.51
N LEU A 113 2.91 7.65 10.80
CA LEU A 113 1.98 6.90 9.96
C LEU A 113 0.65 6.70 10.69
N GLN A 114 -0.44 6.59 9.95
CA GLN A 114 -1.74 6.28 10.53
C GLN A 114 -2.44 5.20 9.70
N ILE A 115 -3.34 4.44 10.31
CA ILE A 115 -4.31 3.62 9.58
C ILE A 115 -5.55 4.48 9.35
N ARG A 116 -6.04 4.55 8.11
CA ARG A 116 -7.28 5.26 7.81
C ARG A 116 -8.43 4.68 8.63
N SER A 117 -9.17 5.55 9.32
CA SER A 117 -10.37 5.14 10.04
C SER A 117 -11.49 4.83 9.04
N ALA A 118 -12.08 3.64 9.18
CA ALA A 118 -13.21 3.17 8.40
C ALA A 118 -14.52 3.27 9.22
N PRO A 119 -15.70 3.20 8.60
CA PRO A 119 -16.92 2.81 9.31
C PRO A 119 -16.73 1.44 9.99
N GLY A 120 -16.64 1.46 11.33
CA GLY A 120 -16.25 0.31 12.16
C GLY A 120 -14.90 0.46 12.90
N GLY A 121 -14.21 1.58 12.71
CA GLY A 121 -13.03 1.97 13.49
C GLY A 121 -11.68 1.58 12.87
N THR A 122 -10.62 2.14 13.42
CA THR A 122 -9.23 1.92 13.00
C THR A 122 -8.81 0.46 13.23
N PHE A 123 -9.35 -0.17 14.28
CA PHE A 123 -9.08 -1.58 14.58
C PHE A 123 -9.60 -2.53 13.49
N LYS A 124 -10.75 -2.23 12.88
CA LYS A 124 -11.31 -3.05 11.79
C LYS A 124 -10.37 -3.06 10.57
N ALA A 125 -9.90 -1.89 10.16
CA ALA A 125 -8.99 -1.75 9.02
C ALA A 125 -7.65 -2.48 9.27
N MET A 126 -7.11 -2.32 10.47
CA MET A 126 -5.90 -3.02 10.90
C MET A 126 -6.06 -4.55 10.85
N LYS A 127 -7.17 -5.07 11.42
CA LYS A 127 -7.49 -6.50 11.44
C LYS A 127 -7.56 -7.07 10.02
N ILE A 128 -8.29 -6.42 9.12
CA ILE A 128 -8.40 -6.83 7.71
C ILE A 128 -7.01 -6.86 7.04
N GLY A 129 -6.18 -5.85 7.30
CA GLY A 129 -4.81 -5.79 6.78
C GLY A 129 -3.94 -6.96 7.26
N VAL A 130 -4.02 -7.30 8.55
CA VAL A 130 -3.27 -8.41 9.16
C VAL A 130 -3.77 -9.77 8.67
N GLU A 131 -5.09 -9.99 8.60
CA GLU A 131 -5.67 -11.23 8.09
C GLU A 131 -5.22 -11.49 6.64
N ARG A 132 -5.25 -10.46 5.79
CA ARG A 132 -4.77 -10.58 4.41
C ARG A 132 -3.27 -10.72 4.29
N ALA A 133 -2.50 -10.19 5.23
CA ALA A 133 -1.06 -10.39 5.23
C ALA A 133 -0.71 -11.88 5.24
N ARG A 134 -1.52 -12.70 5.93
CA ARG A 134 -1.37 -14.17 5.95
C ARG A 134 -1.56 -14.78 4.56
N ASP A 135 -2.55 -14.32 3.81
CA ASP A 135 -2.87 -14.83 2.47
C ASP A 135 -1.92 -14.30 1.38
N MET A 136 -1.44 -13.07 1.55
CA MET A 136 -0.71 -12.33 0.51
C MET A 136 0.80 -12.25 0.74
N GLY A 137 1.30 -12.77 1.86
CA GLY A 137 2.72 -12.79 2.21
C GLY A 137 3.26 -11.48 2.81
N GLY A 138 2.40 -10.55 3.21
CA GLY A 138 2.82 -9.28 3.84
C GLY A 138 1.66 -8.29 4.04
N PHE A 139 1.79 -7.37 5.00
CA PHE A 139 0.77 -6.37 5.31
C PHE A 139 0.66 -5.32 4.19
N LEU A 140 -0.55 -5.09 3.69
CA LEU A 140 -0.77 -4.14 2.59
C LEU A 140 -0.74 -2.70 3.07
N THR A 141 -0.03 -1.83 2.34
CA THR A 141 0.08 -0.40 2.70
C THR A 141 -1.13 0.44 2.29
N ASN A 142 -2.13 -0.15 1.63
CA ASN A 142 -3.27 0.58 1.05
C ASN A 142 -4.13 1.30 2.11
N CYS A 143 -4.10 0.81 3.35
CA CYS A 143 -4.78 1.42 4.51
C CYS A 143 -3.92 2.47 5.25
N ILE A 144 -2.65 2.65 4.88
CA ILE A 144 -1.71 3.53 5.60
C ILE A 144 -1.72 4.95 5.04
N ILE A 145 -1.93 5.93 5.92
CA ILE A 145 -1.79 7.37 5.67
C ILE A 145 -0.43 7.83 6.19
N VAL A 146 0.23 8.77 5.50
CA VAL A 146 1.54 9.28 5.91
C VAL A 146 1.41 10.69 6.48
N GLU A 147 1.20 10.78 7.79
CA GLU A 147 1.07 12.07 8.50
C GLU A 147 2.39 12.87 8.50
N ASN A 148 3.54 12.21 8.63
CA ASN A 148 4.84 12.86 8.65
C ASN A 148 5.88 12.03 7.89
N ALA A 149 6.06 12.36 6.61
CA ALA A 149 7.00 11.67 5.72
C ALA A 149 8.47 11.76 6.19
N CYS A 150 8.89 12.90 6.76
CA CYS A 150 10.27 13.07 7.23
C CYS A 150 10.59 12.17 8.41
N LYS A 151 9.62 12.00 9.31
CA LYS A 151 9.73 11.08 10.45
C LYS A 151 9.64 9.62 9.99
N ALA A 152 8.66 9.30 9.15
CA ALA A 152 8.41 7.93 8.71
C ALA A 152 9.60 7.33 7.94
N ARG A 153 10.25 8.10 7.06
CA ARG A 153 11.44 7.64 6.29
C ARG A 153 12.59 7.12 7.14
N GLN A 154 12.67 7.52 8.40
CA GLN A 154 13.72 7.05 9.31
C GLN A 154 13.52 5.57 9.70
N TYR A 155 12.27 5.08 9.60
CA TYR A 155 11.87 3.79 10.15
C TYR A 155 11.29 2.83 9.11
N VAL A 156 10.61 3.38 8.10
CA VAL A 156 9.85 2.62 7.12
C VAL A 156 10.15 3.06 5.70
N ASP A 157 9.97 2.15 4.75
CA ASP A 157 9.96 2.49 3.34
C ASP A 157 8.61 3.13 2.98
N ILE A 158 8.62 4.44 2.74
CA ILE A 158 7.42 5.19 2.36
C ILE A 158 7.33 5.48 0.85
N GLY A 159 8.10 4.76 0.04
CA GLY A 159 8.08 4.83 -1.41
C GLY A 159 8.28 6.24 -1.96
N LEU A 160 7.51 6.58 -2.99
CA LEU A 160 7.63 7.83 -3.75
C LEU A 160 6.41 8.74 -3.52
N ARG A 161 6.63 10.05 -3.46
CA ARG A 161 5.56 11.04 -3.67
C ARG A 161 5.67 11.52 -5.11
N LEU A 162 4.57 11.44 -5.84
CA LEU A 162 4.43 12.09 -7.14
C LEU A 162 4.12 13.56 -6.90
N ASP A 163 4.87 14.44 -7.53
CA ASP A 163 4.45 15.83 -7.66
C ASP A 163 3.41 15.92 -8.78
N VAL A 164 2.46 16.87 -8.69
CA VAL A 164 1.41 17.03 -9.72
C VAL A 164 2.05 17.27 -11.10
N GLU A 165 3.16 17.99 -11.13
CA GLU A 165 3.98 18.23 -12.32
C GLU A 165 4.60 16.95 -12.88
N ASP A 166 4.90 15.95 -12.04
CA ASP A 166 5.38 14.63 -12.49
C ASP A 166 4.27 13.81 -13.16
N ILE A 167 3.01 14.11 -12.87
CA ILE A 167 1.85 13.43 -13.45
C ILE A 167 1.46 14.08 -14.79
N GLU A 168 1.70 15.39 -14.93
CA GLU A 168 1.36 16.17 -16.12
C GLU A 168 2.53 16.31 -17.11
N GLY A 169 3.78 16.21 -16.65
CA GLY A 169 4.98 16.31 -17.48
C GLY A 169 5.20 15.08 -18.35
N TYR A 170 5.37 15.30 -19.67
CA TYR A 170 5.79 14.25 -20.60
C TYR A 170 7.33 14.26 -20.72
N PRO A 171 8.04 13.17 -20.39
CA PRO A 171 9.47 13.05 -20.59
C PRO A 171 9.80 13.14 -22.08
N MET A 172 10.88 13.85 -22.39
CA MET A 172 11.25 14.20 -23.77
C MET A 172 12.15 13.14 -24.40
N THR A 173 12.74 12.26 -23.57
CA THR A 173 13.64 11.18 -23.99
C THR A 173 13.23 9.85 -23.37
N VAL A 174 13.66 8.74 -23.99
CA VAL A 174 13.48 7.38 -23.46
C VAL A 174 14.15 7.23 -22.10
N GLU A 175 15.34 7.81 -21.94
CA GLU A 175 16.12 7.74 -20.70
C GLU A 175 15.39 8.40 -19.52
N GLU A 176 14.77 9.56 -19.75
CA GLU A 176 13.91 10.22 -18.76
C GLU A 176 12.68 9.39 -18.43
N ALA A 177 12.01 8.83 -19.45
CA ALA A 177 10.81 8.01 -19.27
C ALA A 177 11.11 6.75 -18.45
N VAL A 178 12.22 6.06 -18.73
CA VAL A 178 12.64 4.86 -17.98
C VAL A 178 13.02 5.20 -16.54
N LYS A 179 13.71 6.32 -16.33
CA LYS A 179 14.09 6.79 -14.99
C LYS A 179 12.87 7.10 -14.13
N TYR A 180 11.80 7.61 -14.72
CA TYR A 180 10.52 7.82 -14.04
C TYR A 180 9.75 6.52 -13.78
N TYR A 181 9.73 5.63 -14.76
CA TYR A 181 8.98 4.37 -14.71
C TYR A 181 9.56 3.34 -13.73
N SER A 182 10.88 3.19 -13.67
CA SER A 182 11.53 2.12 -12.92
C SER A 182 11.21 2.14 -11.41
N PRO A 183 11.21 3.28 -10.69
CA PRO A 183 10.80 3.34 -9.29
C PRO A 183 9.32 2.96 -9.10
N LEU A 184 8.42 3.43 -9.98
CA LEU A 184 7.00 3.12 -9.92
C LEU A 184 6.74 1.63 -10.12
N LEU A 185 7.44 1.02 -11.07
CA LEU A 185 7.39 -0.43 -11.30
C LEU A 185 7.80 -1.18 -10.03
N GLY A 186 8.88 -0.78 -9.36
CA GLY A 186 9.33 -1.42 -8.12
C GLY A 186 8.33 -1.31 -6.96
N LEU A 187 7.52 -0.25 -6.92
CA LEU A 187 6.54 -0.01 -5.86
C LEU A 187 5.19 -0.71 -6.10
N VAL A 188 4.78 -0.79 -7.36
CA VAL A 188 3.45 -1.27 -7.76
C VAL A 188 3.47 -2.72 -8.25
N ALA A 189 4.52 -3.15 -8.96
CA ALA A 189 4.58 -4.50 -9.51
C ALA A 189 4.80 -5.54 -8.42
N PRO A 190 4.13 -6.71 -8.50
CA PRO A 190 4.42 -7.81 -7.60
C PRO A 190 5.85 -8.29 -7.77
N THR A 191 6.61 -8.37 -6.68
CA THR A 191 7.83 -9.16 -6.63
C THR A 191 7.49 -10.64 -6.79
N THR A 192 7.47 -11.11 -8.05
CA THR A 192 7.68 -12.48 -8.52
C THR A 192 6.86 -13.64 -7.92
N ARG A 193 5.70 -13.42 -7.27
CA ARG A 193 4.84 -14.56 -6.87
C ARG A 193 3.33 -14.41 -6.92
N ASN A 194 2.76 -13.27 -7.31
CA ASN A 194 1.30 -13.11 -7.36
C ASN A 194 0.86 -12.11 -8.44
N ASN A 195 0.87 -12.56 -9.70
CA ASN A 195 0.35 -11.83 -10.88
C ASN A 195 -1.19 -11.85 -11.00
N ALA A 196 -1.91 -12.46 -10.06
CA ALA A 196 -3.36 -12.72 -10.18
C ALA A 196 -4.27 -11.55 -9.74
N PHE A 197 -3.86 -10.29 -9.91
CA PHE A 197 -4.69 -9.13 -9.50
C PHE A 197 -5.25 -8.29 -10.65
N LYS A 198 -4.80 -8.49 -11.90
CA LYS A 198 -5.31 -7.76 -13.07
C LYS A 198 -6.47 -8.51 -13.72
N SER A 199 -7.71 -8.19 -13.37
CA SER A 199 -8.89 -8.12 -14.28
C SER A 199 -10.24 -8.27 -13.57
N ASN A 200 -10.38 -9.18 -12.59
CA ASN A 200 -11.72 -9.57 -12.09
C ASN A 200 -12.25 -8.81 -10.85
N LYS A 201 -11.55 -7.77 -10.35
CA LYS A 201 -11.92 -7.13 -9.05
C LYS A 201 -12.54 -5.74 -9.15
N LEU A 202 -12.33 -5.00 -10.24
CA LEU A 202 -13.05 -3.75 -10.51
C LEU A 202 -14.54 -4.00 -10.73
N GLU A 203 -14.94 -5.15 -11.30
CA GLU A 203 -16.35 -5.52 -11.45
C GLU A 203 -17.01 -6.06 -10.16
N ARG A 204 -16.20 -6.42 -9.14
CA ARG A 204 -16.70 -6.83 -7.81
C ARG A 204 -16.89 -5.66 -6.85
N LEU A 205 -16.28 -4.51 -7.14
CA LEU A 205 -16.36 -3.30 -6.32
C LEU A 205 -17.79 -2.76 -6.16
N ASP A 206 -18.64 -2.96 -7.18
CA ASP A 206 -20.02 -2.46 -7.15
C ASP A 206 -20.98 -3.32 -6.32
N ARG A 207 -20.54 -4.48 -5.79
CA ARG A 207 -21.42 -5.41 -5.06
C ARG A 207 -21.23 -5.41 -3.54
N GLU A 208 -20.15 -4.83 -3.03
CA GLU A 208 -19.89 -4.76 -1.58
C GLU A 208 -19.95 -3.31 -1.08
N LEU A 209 -20.99 -2.99 -0.30
CA LEU A 209 -21.24 -1.68 0.33
C LEU A 209 -20.26 -1.32 1.46
N ASP A 210 -19.10 -1.99 1.57
CA ASP A 210 -18.11 -1.62 2.58
C ASP A 210 -17.25 -0.48 2.03
N THR A 211 -17.49 0.72 2.55
CA THR A 211 -16.74 1.93 2.24
C THR A 211 -15.22 1.77 2.36
N GLU A 212 -14.74 0.85 3.20
CA GLU A 212 -13.31 0.55 3.32
C GLU A 212 -12.78 -0.19 2.09
N TRP A 213 -13.57 -1.12 1.55
CA TRP A 213 -13.22 -1.80 0.32
C TRP A 213 -13.17 -0.85 -0.87
N ILE A 214 -14.05 0.13 -0.90
CA ILE A 214 -14.03 1.18 -1.92
C ILE A 214 -12.70 1.94 -1.84
N TRP A 215 -12.26 2.35 -0.65
CA TRP A 215 -10.99 3.05 -0.47
C TRP A 215 -9.78 2.20 -0.90
N LEU A 216 -9.64 1.02 -0.32
CA LEU A 216 -8.50 0.12 -0.59
C LEU A 216 -8.38 -0.20 -2.08
N SER A 217 -9.51 -0.38 -2.74
CA SER A 217 -9.55 -0.71 -4.16
C SER A 217 -9.35 0.50 -5.05
N ARG A 218 -9.84 1.70 -4.67
CA ARG A 218 -9.52 2.95 -5.37
C ARG A 218 -8.02 3.24 -5.33
N ARG A 219 -7.36 3.03 -4.18
CA ARG A 219 -5.91 3.23 -4.06
C ARG A 219 -5.12 2.22 -4.88
N GLU A 220 -5.58 0.97 -4.94
CA GLU A 220 -4.97 -0.05 -5.81
C GLU A 220 -5.18 0.26 -7.30
N ALA A 221 -6.38 0.72 -7.67
CA ALA A 221 -6.70 1.14 -9.03
C ALA A 221 -5.83 2.33 -9.45
N PHE A 222 -5.70 3.35 -8.59
CA PHE A 222 -4.83 4.49 -8.81
C PHE A 222 -3.36 4.06 -9.04
N ARG A 223 -2.81 3.21 -8.18
CA ARG A 223 -1.43 2.70 -8.36
C ARG A 223 -1.24 1.98 -9.68
N SER A 224 -2.21 1.15 -10.05
CA SER A 224 -2.19 0.42 -11.33
C SER A 224 -2.26 1.37 -12.52
N GLU A 225 -3.13 2.38 -12.46
CA GLU A 225 -3.30 3.37 -13.51
C GLU A 225 -2.06 4.23 -13.68
N VAL A 226 -1.46 4.72 -12.59
CA VAL A 226 -0.18 5.47 -12.65
C VAL A 226 0.91 4.63 -13.31
N LEU A 227 1.03 3.34 -12.94
CA LEU A 227 2.01 2.47 -13.55
C LEU A 227 1.76 2.27 -15.06
N GLU A 228 0.51 2.07 -15.47
CA GLU A 228 0.16 1.92 -16.89
C GLU A 228 0.37 3.23 -17.67
N ARG A 229 0.08 4.40 -17.08
CA ARG A 229 0.40 5.71 -17.68
C ARG A 229 1.91 5.85 -17.89
N ALA A 230 2.71 5.64 -16.86
CA ALA A 230 4.17 5.71 -16.93
C ALA A 230 4.75 4.71 -17.95
N ARG A 231 4.17 3.50 -18.06
CA ARG A 231 4.52 2.53 -19.09
C ARG A 231 4.20 3.04 -20.50
N GLY A 232 3.02 3.60 -20.70
CA GLY A 232 2.59 4.20 -21.97
C GLY A 232 3.56 5.30 -22.41
N THR A 233 3.98 6.14 -21.47
CA THR A 233 4.98 7.19 -21.70
C THR A 233 6.32 6.62 -22.19
N VAL A 234 6.84 5.56 -21.58
CA VAL A 234 8.07 4.90 -22.06
C VAL A 234 7.91 4.41 -23.49
N ILE A 235 6.77 3.77 -23.81
CA ILE A 235 6.50 3.27 -25.17
C ILE A 235 6.46 4.44 -26.17
N ASP A 236 5.82 5.53 -25.80
CA ASP A 236 5.64 6.69 -26.67
C ASP A 236 6.96 7.45 -26.88
N SER A 237 7.81 7.58 -25.86
CA SER A 237 9.18 8.11 -26.01
C SER A 237 10.03 7.24 -26.94
N VAL A 238 9.95 5.90 -26.80
CA VAL A 238 10.68 4.97 -27.68
C VAL A 238 10.20 5.10 -29.13
N LEU A 239 8.90 5.26 -29.35
CA LEU A 239 8.34 5.45 -30.69
C LEU A 239 8.66 6.84 -31.27
N GLY A 240 8.78 7.88 -30.44
CA GLY A 240 9.16 9.22 -30.88
C GLY A 240 10.62 9.34 -31.30
N GLU A 241 11.52 8.62 -30.63
CA GLU A 241 12.94 8.55 -31.04
C GLU A 241 13.16 7.63 -32.25
N LEU A 242 12.32 6.61 -32.44
CA LEU A 242 12.29 5.76 -33.63
C LEU A 242 11.52 6.46 -34.76
N ASP A 243 12.13 7.48 -35.38
CA ASP A 243 11.58 8.30 -36.46
C ASP A 243 11.18 7.49 -37.72
N THR A 244 10.10 6.72 -37.67
CA THR A 244 9.69 5.86 -38.80
C THR A 244 8.17 5.77 -38.94
N GLU A 245 7.72 5.93 -40.19
CA GLU A 245 6.36 5.85 -40.72
C GLU A 245 5.63 4.49 -40.48
N GLN A 246 6.11 3.65 -39.54
CA GLN A 246 5.55 2.35 -39.16
C GLN A 246 4.82 2.36 -37.80
N SER A 247 4.38 3.54 -37.36
CA SER A 247 4.09 3.86 -35.96
C SER A 247 2.92 3.07 -35.31
N GLN A 248 1.95 2.55 -36.06
CA GLN A 248 0.83 1.79 -35.48
C GLN A 248 1.13 0.29 -35.28
N TYR A 249 1.72 -0.39 -36.27
CA TYR A 249 2.04 -1.81 -36.17
C TYR A 249 3.13 -2.07 -35.12
N SER A 250 4.13 -1.19 -35.05
CA SER A 250 5.19 -1.26 -34.05
C SER A 250 4.68 -1.03 -32.63
N ARG A 251 3.65 -0.19 -32.45
CA ARG A 251 3.05 0.11 -31.13
C ARG A 251 2.34 -1.09 -30.52
N ASP A 252 1.57 -1.84 -31.31
CA ASP A 252 0.89 -3.05 -30.82
C ASP A 252 1.86 -4.21 -30.54
N VAL A 253 2.90 -4.34 -31.37
CA VAL A 253 3.96 -5.34 -31.16
C VAL A 253 4.82 -5.01 -29.93
N LEU A 254 5.20 -3.74 -29.73
CA LEU A 254 5.93 -3.30 -28.54
C LEU A 254 5.08 -3.43 -27.29
N LYS A 255 3.81 -3.02 -27.32
CA LYS A 255 2.86 -3.23 -26.21
C LYS A 255 2.78 -4.71 -25.83
N LYS A 256 2.66 -5.62 -26.81
CA LYS A 256 2.68 -7.08 -26.58
C LYS A 256 4.01 -7.59 -26.02
N ARG A 257 5.15 -7.15 -26.54
CA ARG A 257 6.47 -7.61 -26.07
C ARG A 257 6.78 -7.13 -24.66
N VAL A 258 6.42 -5.90 -24.34
CA VAL A 258 6.49 -5.37 -22.97
C VAL A 258 5.54 -6.17 -22.08
N GLN A 259 4.31 -6.47 -22.53
CA GLN A 259 3.37 -7.28 -21.75
C GLN A 259 3.95 -8.68 -21.41
N ILE A 260 4.56 -9.36 -22.39
CA ILE A 260 5.17 -10.68 -22.22
C ILE A 260 6.41 -10.64 -21.31
N ALA A 261 7.15 -9.53 -21.27
CA ALA A 261 8.33 -9.40 -20.40
C ALA A 261 7.97 -9.17 -18.92
N TYR A 262 6.72 -8.80 -18.63
CA TYR A 262 6.27 -8.39 -17.29
C TYR A 262 5.13 -9.25 -16.70
N ASP A 263 4.49 -10.10 -17.51
CA ASP A 263 3.62 -11.21 -17.05
C ASP A 263 4.44 -12.44 -16.62
#